data_AF-A0A7J8D8P8-F1
#
_entry.id   AF-A0A7J8D8P8-F1
#
_cell.length_a   1.000
_cell.length_b   1.000
_cell.length_c   1.000
_cell.angle_alpha   90.00
_cell.angle_beta   90.00
_cell.angle_gamma   90.00
#
_symmetry.space_group_name_H-M   'P 1'
#
loop_
_entity.id
_entity.type
_entity.pdbx_description
1 polymer ?
#
loop_
_entity_poly.entity_id
_entity_poly.type
_entity_poly.pdbx_seq_one_letter_code
_entity_poly.pdbx_strand_id
1 'polypeptide(L)'
;MAARLVKRCTCLLRQATRLAPAGPPVGQLRLAGVAQKTLTSSATSPSSLSQHVEKGQVFTPSPERQEVDELIEKATQPEELLGLLEGGHSLSQGHAALVLIQLSRLLSERPADKASLTQDVRFQQLLHLVNSQITAVWHGTLVKLLRSLYTLALPATSKELRSVEQEVRWRLRRLRYKHLAFLAESSAAHMQERGSQELLAELLLHLERRWAEIEDGRTLVTIMMRTGHLSEPLMNRLEDKCLELVEQFGPDDLRKVLVALAAQNRRSVPLLRAISYHLVQKPFPLTKGVLLDLAYAYGKLGFHQTQVFQRLAADLLPHVPSLTPGEVARCAKSFAFLKWLNLPLFEAFAQHTLSRGQAVALPHLCNMLLAFARLNFRPEQEDRFFGLVHEKLGPGLASLDPGLQVDVLWALCVLQQAREAQLQAVLRPEFHRQFLGSGSPKDQSTFQKLLHINSTARLEHPTYTGPLLPASALGPQPSADRKVTPFQKELQETLKGLLGGSDRGSFEVATQFGWVLDAEVLLDADGQFLPLRDFVAPHLTVPSGSQPLPPRAKRLAFLRWEFPNFNSRSKELLGRFVMARRHVLAAGFLVVDVPYYEWSELKSEWQKGAYLKDKVRKAVAEELAK
;
A
#
# COMPACT_ATOMS: atom_id res chain seq x y z
N MET A 1 24.73 37.42 9.29
CA MET A 1 23.74 36.35 9.00
C MET A 1 22.66 36.17 10.09
N ALA A 2 22.91 36.52 11.35
CA ALA A 2 21.90 36.41 12.43
C ALA A 2 20.64 37.30 12.26
N ALA A 3 20.77 38.48 11.66
CA ALA A 3 19.65 39.42 11.49
C ALA A 3 18.56 38.95 10.51
N ARG A 4 18.88 38.06 9.55
CA ARG A 4 17.88 37.49 8.62
C ARG A 4 17.06 36.35 9.25
N LEU A 5 17.60 35.69 10.27
CA LEU A 5 16.92 34.64 11.04
C LEU A 5 15.88 35.23 12.00
N VAL A 6 16.23 36.31 12.72
CA VAL A 6 15.29 37.00 13.63
C VAL A 6 14.10 37.63 12.88
N LYS A 7 14.33 38.12 11.65
CA LYS A 7 13.26 38.69 10.79
C LYS A 7 12.30 37.63 10.24
N ARG A 8 12.74 36.37 10.09
CA ARG A 8 11.88 35.23 9.72
C ARG A 8 11.07 34.70 10.90
N CYS A 9 11.65 34.65 12.10
CA CYS A 9 10.93 34.21 13.31
C CYS A 9 9.83 35.19 13.76
N THR A 10 10.09 36.50 13.65
CA THR A 10 9.10 37.54 14.03
C THR A 10 7.92 37.62 13.06
N CYS A 11 8.11 37.30 11.78
CA CYS A 11 7.03 37.25 10.79
C CYS A 11 6.08 36.06 11.02
N LEU A 12 6.62 34.92 11.48
CA LEU A 12 5.84 33.71 11.77
C LEU A 12 5.00 33.85 13.07
N LEU A 13 5.52 34.53 14.09
CA LEU A 13 4.77 34.82 15.33
C LEU A 13 3.60 35.79 15.12
N ARG A 14 3.72 36.75 14.18
CA ARG A 14 2.62 37.68 13.83
C ARG A 14 1.52 37.04 12.98
N GLN A 15 1.80 35.94 12.28
CA GLN A 15 0.79 35.19 11.54
C GLN A 15 0.01 34.21 12.42
N ALA A 16 0.61 33.72 13.51
CA ALA A 16 -0.06 32.84 14.47
C ALA A 16 -1.13 33.55 15.31
N THR A 17 -0.99 34.86 15.57
CA THR A 17 -1.95 35.64 16.37
C THR A 17 -3.15 36.18 15.60
N ARG A 18 -3.19 36.02 14.26
CA ARG A 18 -4.33 36.47 13.43
C ARG A 18 -5.37 35.38 13.12
N LEU A 19 -5.18 34.16 13.64
CA LEU A 19 -6.04 33.00 13.35
C LEU A 19 -6.57 32.31 14.62
N ALA A 20 -6.89 33.08 15.65
CA ALA A 20 -7.69 32.60 16.78
C ALA A 20 -9.13 33.10 16.62
N PRO A 21 -10.14 32.22 16.40
CA PRO A 21 -11.54 32.63 16.42
C PRO A 21 -11.98 32.82 17.88
N ALA A 22 -12.54 34.00 18.17
CA ALA A 22 -13.27 34.28 19.39
C ALA A 22 -14.58 33.47 19.41
N GLY A 23 -14.81 32.67 20.46
CA GLY A 23 -16.09 32.01 20.72
C GLY A 23 -16.90 32.73 21.79
N PRO A 24 -18.24 32.64 21.77
CA PRO A 24 -19.06 32.81 22.97
C PRO A 24 -20.08 31.65 23.12
N PRO A 25 -20.86 31.55 24.22
CA PRO A 25 -20.52 30.70 25.35
C PRO A 25 -21.55 29.58 25.63
N VAL A 26 -21.16 28.74 26.58
CA VAL A 26 -21.87 27.67 27.29
C VAL A 26 -23.36 27.96 27.56
N GLY A 27 -24.22 26.99 27.24
CA GLY A 27 -25.64 26.90 27.65
C GLY A 27 -25.95 25.53 28.26
N GLN A 28 -26.53 25.54 29.45
CA GLN A 28 -26.74 24.42 30.38
C GLN A 28 -27.80 23.38 29.94
N LEU A 29 -27.53 22.12 30.34
CA LEU A 29 -28.43 21.04 30.81
C LEU A 29 -29.94 21.15 30.54
N ARG A 30 -30.53 20.05 30.03
CA ARG A 30 -31.74 19.43 30.61
C ARG A 30 -31.84 17.94 30.27
N LEU A 31 -31.78 17.13 31.33
CA LEU A 31 -32.20 15.73 31.40
C LEU A 31 -33.73 15.67 31.50
N ALA A 32 -34.36 14.82 30.70
CA ALA A 32 -35.67 14.21 30.91
C ALA A 32 -35.63 12.88 30.15
N GLY A 33 -36.01 11.72 30.67
CA GLY A 33 -36.94 11.39 31.73
C GLY A 33 -37.68 10.14 31.22
N VAL A 34 -37.51 9.02 31.91
CA VAL A 34 -37.99 7.67 31.59
C VAL A 34 -39.51 7.63 31.36
N ALA A 35 -39.97 6.79 30.42
CA ALA A 35 -41.29 6.17 30.48
C ALA A 35 -41.29 4.79 29.81
N GLN A 36 -41.20 3.74 30.63
CA GLN A 36 -41.67 2.39 30.30
C GLN A 36 -43.20 2.39 30.28
N LYS A 37 -43.82 1.72 29.29
CA LYS A 37 -45.22 1.26 29.37
C LYS A 37 -45.39 -0.10 28.68
N THR A 38 -45.49 -1.12 29.51
CA THR A 38 -46.19 -2.38 29.30
C THR A 38 -47.71 -2.15 29.47
N LEU A 39 -48.54 -2.79 28.64
CA LEU A 39 -49.95 -3.21 28.90
C LEU A 39 -50.44 -3.98 27.65
N THR A 40 -50.53 -5.31 27.71
CA THR A 40 -51.69 -6.17 28.03
C THR A 40 -52.70 -6.38 26.89
N SER A 41 -53.03 -7.67 26.73
CA SER A 41 -53.93 -8.34 25.80
C SER A 41 -55.43 -8.05 25.97
N SER A 42 -56.23 -8.22 24.89
CA SER A 42 -57.28 -9.26 24.82
C SER A 42 -58.16 -9.22 23.55
N ALA A 43 -58.30 -10.41 22.93
CA ALA A 43 -59.51 -11.00 22.32
C ALA A 43 -59.95 -10.52 20.90
N THR A 44 -60.43 -11.34 19.94
CA THR A 44 -61.21 -12.62 19.93
C THR A 44 -61.02 -13.40 18.60
N SER A 45 -61.20 -14.73 18.66
CA SER A 45 -61.19 -15.80 17.62
C SER A 45 -62.39 -15.71 16.61
N PRO A 46 -62.64 -16.61 15.60
CA PRO A 46 -62.44 -18.09 15.62
C PRO A 46 -62.12 -18.86 14.30
N SER A 47 -61.72 -20.12 14.54
CA SER A 47 -62.01 -21.38 13.82
C SER A 47 -61.56 -21.63 12.36
N SER A 48 -60.65 -22.58 12.19
CA SER A 48 -60.75 -23.64 11.19
C SER A 48 -60.08 -24.92 11.73
N LEU A 49 -60.88 -25.96 11.93
CA LEU A 49 -60.46 -27.30 12.30
C LEU A 49 -59.81 -27.99 11.09
N SER A 50 -58.57 -28.45 11.23
CA SER A 50 -58.10 -29.65 10.55
C SER A 50 -57.18 -30.42 11.49
N GLN A 51 -57.67 -31.60 11.88
CA GLN A 51 -56.95 -32.59 12.66
C GLN A 51 -55.69 -33.03 11.91
N HIS A 52 -54.51 -32.85 12.50
CA HIS A 52 -53.37 -33.70 12.25
C HIS A 52 -52.56 -33.87 13.52
N VAL A 53 -52.83 -35.01 14.17
CA VAL A 53 -51.97 -35.80 15.07
C VAL A 53 -50.58 -35.21 15.33
N GLU A 54 -50.41 -34.59 16.50
CA GLU A 54 -49.12 -34.38 17.13
C GLU A 54 -48.52 -35.75 17.49
N LYS A 55 -47.59 -36.25 16.67
CA LYS A 55 -46.54 -37.14 17.17
C LYS A 55 -45.44 -36.26 17.76
N GLY A 56 -45.59 -35.94 19.04
CA GLY A 56 -44.47 -35.49 19.86
C GLY A 56 -43.41 -36.60 19.89
N GLN A 57 -42.31 -36.43 19.17
CA GLN A 57 -41.08 -37.14 19.49
C GLN A 57 -40.51 -36.47 20.74
N VAL A 58 -40.90 -37.02 21.89
CA VAL A 58 -40.17 -36.85 23.15
C VAL A 58 -38.76 -37.38 22.90
N PHE A 59 -37.80 -36.47 22.71
CA PHE A 59 -36.38 -36.79 22.74
C PHE A 59 -36.01 -36.94 24.22
N THR A 60 -36.02 -38.16 24.74
CA THR A 60 -35.25 -38.48 25.95
C THR A 60 -33.78 -38.53 25.54
N PRO A 61 -32.89 -37.65 26.05
CA PRO A 61 -31.46 -37.85 25.89
C PRO A 61 -31.08 -39.09 26.71
N SER A 62 -30.57 -40.13 26.04
CA SER A 62 -29.97 -41.27 26.75
C SER A 62 -28.73 -40.78 27.52
N PRO A 63 -28.58 -41.12 28.82
CA PRO A 63 -27.43 -40.72 29.64
C PRO A 63 -26.09 -41.17 29.04
N GLU A 64 -26.05 -42.32 28.37
CA GLU A 64 -24.83 -42.85 27.72
C GLU A 64 -24.28 -41.94 26.60
N ARG A 65 -25.12 -41.13 25.94
CA ARG A 65 -24.66 -40.19 24.90
C ARG A 65 -23.88 -39.02 25.48
N GLN A 66 -24.27 -38.54 26.66
CA GLN A 66 -23.59 -37.43 27.33
C GLN A 66 -22.24 -37.88 27.89
N GLU A 67 -22.15 -39.12 28.40
CA GLU A 67 -20.90 -39.69 28.91
C GLU A 67 -19.83 -39.82 27.82
N VAL A 68 -20.19 -40.34 26.63
CA VAL A 68 -19.24 -40.47 25.51
C VAL A 68 -18.82 -39.12 24.96
N ASP A 69 -19.75 -38.15 24.86
CA ASP A 69 -19.42 -36.78 24.44
C ASP A 69 -18.44 -36.11 25.43
N GLU A 70 -18.62 -36.28 26.74
CA GLU A 70 -17.70 -35.78 27.76
C GLU A 70 -16.32 -36.44 27.69
N LEU A 71 -16.27 -37.76 27.45
CA LEU A 71 -15.01 -38.49 27.28
C LEU A 71 -14.24 -38.00 26.04
N ILE A 72 -14.95 -37.73 24.94
CA ILE A 72 -14.35 -37.17 23.71
C ILE A 72 -13.83 -35.76 23.95
N GLU A 73 -14.56 -34.90 24.68
CA GLU A 73 -14.13 -33.53 24.95
C GLU A 73 -12.96 -33.44 25.93
N LYS A 74 -12.91 -34.32 26.94
CA LYS A 74 -11.89 -34.36 27.99
C LYS A 74 -10.61 -35.09 27.59
N ALA A 75 -10.62 -35.85 26.50
CA ALA A 75 -9.45 -36.61 26.05
C ALA A 75 -8.25 -35.69 25.75
N THR A 76 -7.08 -36.09 26.25
CA THR A 76 -5.82 -35.33 26.12
C THR A 76 -4.80 -36.02 25.25
N GLN A 77 -4.93 -37.34 25.04
CA GLN A 77 -4.07 -38.12 24.17
C GLN A 77 -4.83 -38.71 22.98
N PRO A 78 -4.20 -38.80 21.78
CA PRO A 78 -4.81 -39.46 20.63
C PRO A 78 -5.19 -40.94 20.89
N GLU A 79 -4.41 -41.63 21.72
CA GLU A 79 -4.67 -43.04 22.07
C GLU A 79 -5.93 -43.24 22.90
N GLU A 80 -6.28 -42.27 23.77
CA GLU A 80 -7.52 -42.31 24.55
C GLU A 80 -8.74 -42.22 23.62
N LEU A 81 -8.64 -41.42 22.56
CA LEU A 81 -9.68 -41.26 21.54
C LEU A 81 -9.80 -42.46 20.61
N LEU A 82 -8.67 -43.10 20.26
CA LEU A 82 -8.66 -44.33 19.45
C LEU A 82 -9.11 -45.55 20.26
N GLY A 83 -8.83 -45.60 21.56
CA GLY A 83 -9.27 -46.66 22.48
C GLY A 83 -10.79 -46.69 22.71
N LEU A 84 -11.51 -45.60 22.44
CA LEU A 84 -12.98 -45.56 22.48
C LEU A 84 -13.65 -46.51 21.47
N LEU A 85 -12.92 -46.93 20.43
CA LEU A 85 -13.37 -47.96 19.49
C LEU A 85 -13.28 -49.39 20.05
N GLU A 86 -12.36 -49.62 20.99
CA GLU A 86 -12.07 -50.94 21.55
C GLU A 86 -12.88 -51.21 22.84
N GLY A 87 -13.29 -50.15 23.55
CA GLY A 87 -13.94 -50.22 24.86
C GLY A 87 -15.40 -50.70 24.90
N GLY A 88 -15.94 -51.30 23.84
CA GLY A 88 -17.32 -51.84 23.83
C GLY A 88 -18.44 -50.78 23.80
N HIS A 89 -18.10 -49.49 23.71
CA HIS A 89 -19.08 -48.41 23.55
C HIS A 89 -19.59 -48.37 22.10
N SER A 90 -20.91 -48.43 21.91
CA SER A 90 -21.48 -48.24 20.57
C SER A 90 -21.35 -46.76 20.17
N LEU A 91 -20.43 -46.45 19.25
CA LEU A 91 -20.32 -45.11 18.68
C LEU A 91 -21.57 -44.80 17.85
N SER A 92 -22.55 -44.19 18.49
CA SER A 92 -23.81 -43.80 17.84
C SER A 92 -23.63 -42.57 16.94
N GLN A 93 -24.66 -42.24 16.15
CA GLN A 93 -24.62 -41.27 15.04
C GLN A 93 -23.83 -39.99 15.35
N GLY A 94 -22.69 -39.81 14.67
CA GLY A 94 -21.90 -38.58 14.72
C GLY A 94 -20.76 -38.54 15.74
N HIS A 95 -20.65 -39.49 16.68
CA HIS A 95 -19.52 -39.56 17.62
C HIS A 95 -18.20 -39.80 16.89
N ALA A 96 -18.19 -40.63 15.83
CA ALA A 96 -17.00 -40.84 15.01
C ALA A 96 -16.49 -39.53 14.38
N ALA A 97 -17.39 -38.63 13.99
CA ALA A 97 -17.02 -37.30 13.47
C ALA A 97 -16.44 -36.41 14.58
N LEU A 98 -16.99 -36.46 15.80
CA LEU A 98 -16.47 -35.72 16.95
C LEU A 98 -15.07 -36.22 17.37
N VAL A 99 -14.86 -37.54 17.40
CA VAL A 99 -13.55 -38.16 17.66
C VAL A 99 -12.52 -37.67 16.65
N LEU A 100 -12.84 -37.68 15.34
CA LEU A 100 -11.91 -37.18 14.31
C LEU A 100 -11.61 -35.68 14.44
N ILE A 101 -12.61 -34.86 14.83
CA ILE A 101 -12.40 -33.43 15.07
C ILE A 101 -11.44 -33.23 16.25
N GLN A 102 -11.60 -33.99 17.33
CA GLN A 102 -10.73 -33.88 18.51
C GLN A 102 -9.34 -34.44 18.25
N LEU A 103 -9.22 -35.57 17.55
CA LEU A 103 -7.94 -36.11 17.10
C LEU A 103 -7.18 -35.07 16.27
N SER A 104 -7.85 -34.42 15.31
CA SER A 104 -7.23 -33.36 14.52
C SER A 104 -6.80 -32.16 15.36
N ARG A 105 -7.51 -31.83 16.44
CA ARG A 105 -7.12 -30.75 17.36
C ARG A 105 -5.83 -31.12 18.10
N LEU A 106 -5.78 -32.30 18.72
CA LEU A 106 -4.61 -32.78 19.47
C LEU A 106 -3.37 -32.93 18.57
N LEU A 107 -3.54 -33.43 17.34
CA LEU A 107 -2.45 -33.59 16.38
C LEU A 107 -1.98 -32.27 15.74
N SER A 108 -2.76 -31.19 15.86
CA SER A 108 -2.30 -29.86 15.46
C SER A 108 -1.28 -29.31 16.47
N GLU A 109 -1.33 -29.75 17.73
CA GLU A 109 -0.38 -29.39 18.78
C GLU A 109 0.88 -30.28 18.76
N ARG A 110 0.79 -31.50 18.20
CA ARG A 110 1.90 -32.47 18.06
C ARG A 110 2.02 -33.02 16.63
N PRO A 111 2.80 -32.37 15.75
CA PRO A 111 2.89 -32.76 14.34
C PRO A 111 3.70 -34.04 14.07
N ALA A 112 4.52 -34.50 15.03
CA ALA A 112 5.37 -35.69 14.89
C ALA A 112 4.57 -37.01 14.76
N ASP A 113 3.37 -37.05 15.32
CA ASP A 113 2.52 -38.26 15.39
C ASP A 113 1.58 -38.42 14.17
N LYS A 114 1.65 -37.51 13.19
CA LYS A 114 0.75 -37.51 12.01
C LYS A 114 1.04 -38.68 11.05
N ALA A 115 2.31 -39.07 10.92
CA ALA A 115 2.72 -40.13 10.00
C ALA A 115 2.34 -41.52 10.53
N SER A 116 2.44 -41.75 11.85
CA SER A 116 2.02 -43.00 12.50
C SER A 116 0.51 -43.18 12.47
N LEU A 117 -0.28 -42.10 12.61
CA LEU A 117 -1.74 -42.16 12.63
C LEU A 117 -2.37 -42.61 11.30
N THR A 118 -1.80 -42.20 10.16
CA THR A 118 -2.33 -42.58 8.84
C THR A 118 -2.22 -44.07 8.54
N GLN A 119 -1.33 -44.77 9.24
CA GLN A 119 -1.13 -46.22 9.15
C GLN A 119 -1.92 -47.00 10.21
N ASP A 120 -2.55 -46.32 11.17
CA ASP A 120 -3.31 -46.96 12.25
C ASP A 120 -4.66 -47.50 11.73
N VAL A 121 -4.91 -48.78 12.00
CA VAL A 121 -6.12 -49.50 11.60
C VAL A 121 -7.38 -48.89 12.25
N ARG A 122 -7.28 -48.43 13.49
CA ARG A 122 -8.39 -47.81 14.24
C ARG A 122 -8.79 -46.48 13.63
N PHE A 123 -7.80 -45.71 13.16
CA PHE A 123 -8.06 -44.46 12.44
C PHE A 123 -8.77 -44.71 11.09
N GLN A 124 -8.36 -45.74 10.35
CA GLN A 124 -9.05 -46.14 9.11
C GLN A 124 -10.49 -46.62 9.37
N GLN A 125 -10.73 -47.31 10.48
CA GLN A 125 -12.08 -47.70 10.91
C GLN A 125 -12.95 -46.49 11.25
N LEU A 126 -12.42 -45.47 11.95
CA LEU A 126 -13.13 -44.21 12.20
C LEU A 126 -13.53 -43.51 10.91
N LEU A 127 -12.61 -43.43 9.94
CA LEU A 127 -12.88 -42.84 8.63
C LEU A 127 -14.01 -43.59 7.89
N HIS A 128 -14.01 -44.92 7.95
CA HIS A 128 -15.06 -45.74 7.36
C HIS A 128 -16.43 -45.57 8.07
N LEU A 129 -16.43 -45.48 9.39
CA LEU A 129 -17.63 -45.21 10.19
C LEU A 129 -18.22 -43.83 9.88
N VAL A 130 -17.37 -42.81 9.71
CA VAL A 130 -17.83 -41.48 9.30
C VAL A 130 -18.43 -41.50 7.90
N ASN A 131 -17.84 -42.24 6.96
CA ASN A 131 -18.37 -42.38 5.61
C ASN A 131 -19.75 -43.06 5.59
N SER A 132 -19.97 -44.09 6.42
CA SER A 132 -21.28 -44.77 6.52
C SER A 132 -22.35 -43.95 7.23
N GLN A 133 -21.96 -43.08 8.18
CA GLN A 133 -22.89 -42.27 8.98
C GLN A 133 -23.01 -40.80 8.52
N ILE A 134 -22.43 -40.45 7.37
CA ILE A 134 -22.24 -39.05 6.95
C ILE A 134 -23.54 -38.26 6.85
N THR A 135 -24.63 -38.93 6.46
CA THR A 135 -25.97 -38.35 6.31
C THR A 135 -26.60 -38.00 7.66
N ALA A 136 -26.20 -38.67 8.74
CA ALA A 136 -26.68 -38.40 10.10
C ALA A 136 -25.88 -37.29 10.82
N VAL A 137 -24.74 -36.86 10.28
CA VAL A 137 -23.90 -35.83 10.92
C VAL A 137 -24.58 -34.46 10.85
N TRP A 138 -24.63 -33.76 11.98
CA TRP A 138 -25.20 -32.42 12.06
C TRP A 138 -24.37 -31.37 11.32
N HIS A 139 -25.03 -30.34 10.79
CA HIS A 139 -24.43 -29.27 9.96
C HIS A 139 -23.16 -28.63 10.57
N GLY A 140 -23.18 -28.31 11.86
CA GLY A 140 -22.02 -27.69 12.53
C GLY A 140 -20.84 -28.66 12.69
N THR A 141 -21.13 -29.92 12.98
CA THR A 141 -20.12 -30.99 13.08
C THR A 141 -19.55 -31.34 11.73
N LEU A 142 -20.37 -31.38 10.67
CA LEU A 142 -19.94 -31.67 9.31
C LEU A 142 -18.91 -30.64 8.79
N VAL A 143 -19.14 -29.36 9.07
CA VAL A 143 -18.23 -28.28 8.67
C VAL A 143 -16.90 -28.33 9.42
N LYS A 144 -16.94 -28.62 10.73
CA LYS A 144 -15.73 -28.84 11.55
C LYS A 144 -14.98 -30.10 11.12
N LEU A 145 -15.70 -31.16 10.75
CA LEU A 145 -15.16 -32.42 10.26
C LEU A 145 -14.39 -32.18 8.95
N LEU A 146 -14.98 -31.50 7.98
CA LEU A 146 -14.29 -31.20 6.71
C LEU A 146 -12.97 -30.45 6.94
N ARG A 147 -12.98 -29.41 7.80
CA ARG A 147 -11.75 -28.72 8.21
C ARG A 147 -10.73 -29.69 8.81
N SER A 148 -11.18 -30.58 9.69
CA SER A 148 -10.33 -31.54 10.40
C SER A 148 -9.68 -32.55 9.45
N LEU A 149 -10.41 -33.01 8.43
CA LEU A 149 -9.88 -33.91 7.41
C LEU A 149 -8.84 -33.21 6.52
N TYR A 150 -9.02 -31.92 6.23
CA TYR A 150 -7.99 -31.15 5.54
C TYR A 150 -6.72 -30.99 6.38
N THR A 151 -6.84 -30.66 7.68
CA THR A 151 -5.69 -30.50 8.58
C THR A 151 -4.94 -31.79 8.87
N LEU A 152 -5.61 -32.95 8.79
CA LEU A 152 -5.03 -34.28 8.88
C LEU A 152 -4.28 -34.71 7.61
N ALA A 153 -4.26 -33.88 6.56
CA ALA A 153 -3.50 -34.13 5.34
C ALA A 153 -3.81 -35.45 4.63
N LEU A 154 -5.08 -35.89 4.67
CA LEU A 154 -5.52 -37.09 3.97
C LEU A 154 -5.25 -36.99 2.45
N PRO A 155 -4.88 -38.10 1.78
CA PRO A 155 -4.67 -38.13 0.33
C PRO A 155 -5.92 -37.68 -0.44
N ALA A 156 -5.76 -36.94 -1.53
CA ALA A 156 -6.86 -36.50 -2.40
C ALA A 156 -7.61 -37.66 -3.11
N THR A 157 -7.05 -38.88 -3.03
CA THR A 157 -7.66 -40.13 -3.49
C THR A 157 -8.54 -40.80 -2.43
N SER A 158 -8.55 -40.33 -1.18
CA SER A 158 -9.39 -40.88 -0.12
C SER A 158 -10.86 -40.72 -0.46
N LYS A 159 -11.62 -41.81 -0.36
CA LYS A 159 -13.06 -41.83 -0.66
C LYS A 159 -13.83 -41.06 0.41
N GLU A 160 -13.34 -41.12 1.64
CA GLU A 160 -13.96 -40.57 2.84
C GLU A 160 -13.93 -39.05 2.82
N LEU A 161 -12.82 -38.44 2.38
CA LEU A 161 -12.74 -36.99 2.16
C LEU A 161 -13.72 -36.53 1.07
N ARG A 162 -13.76 -37.22 -0.07
CA ARG A 162 -14.67 -36.90 -1.19
C ARG A 162 -16.13 -37.02 -0.79
N SER A 163 -16.49 -38.04 0.00
CA SER A 163 -17.83 -38.17 0.55
C SER A 163 -18.21 -36.98 1.44
N VAL A 164 -17.30 -36.50 2.30
CA VAL A 164 -17.53 -35.33 3.15
C VAL A 164 -17.61 -34.05 2.33
N GLU A 165 -16.75 -33.87 1.33
CA GLU A 165 -16.84 -32.75 0.39
C GLU A 165 -18.19 -32.73 -0.33
N GLN A 166 -18.65 -33.89 -0.83
CA GLN A 166 -19.90 -34.02 -1.55
C GLN A 166 -21.12 -33.80 -0.65
N GLU A 167 -21.11 -34.31 0.58
CA GLU A 167 -22.19 -34.09 1.54
C GLU A 167 -22.27 -32.61 1.95
N VAL A 168 -21.12 -31.95 2.15
CA VAL A 168 -21.07 -30.51 2.38
C VAL A 168 -21.65 -29.77 1.17
N ARG A 169 -21.25 -30.14 -0.05
CA ARG A 169 -21.75 -29.56 -1.30
C ARG A 169 -23.27 -29.63 -1.40
N TRP A 170 -23.86 -30.80 -1.17
CA TRP A 170 -25.31 -30.99 -1.19
C TRP A 170 -26.03 -30.17 -0.12
N ARG A 171 -25.39 -29.95 1.04
CA ARG A 171 -25.98 -29.19 2.15
C ARG A 171 -25.69 -27.70 2.12
N LEU A 172 -24.88 -27.17 1.19
CA LEU A 172 -24.51 -25.74 1.15
C LEU A 172 -25.73 -24.80 1.24
N ARG A 173 -26.84 -25.15 0.59
CA ARG A 173 -28.10 -24.39 0.62
C ARG A 173 -28.76 -24.33 2.00
N ARG A 174 -28.59 -25.37 2.83
CA ARG A 174 -29.21 -25.50 4.16
C ARG A 174 -28.31 -24.97 5.27
N LEU A 175 -27.02 -24.75 5.00
CA LEU A 175 -26.09 -24.18 5.96
C LEU A 175 -26.44 -22.72 6.27
N ARG A 176 -26.35 -22.35 7.55
CA ARG A 176 -26.40 -20.95 8.00
C ARG A 176 -25.17 -20.20 7.47
N TYR A 177 -25.30 -18.88 7.30
CA TYR A 177 -24.21 -18.05 6.80
C TYR A 177 -22.91 -18.19 7.64
N LYS A 178 -23.02 -18.26 8.97
CA LYS A 178 -21.88 -18.49 9.88
C LYS A 178 -21.11 -19.78 9.58
N HIS A 179 -21.80 -20.83 9.14
CA HIS A 179 -21.16 -22.09 8.75
C HIS A 179 -20.45 -21.98 7.39
N LEU A 180 -21.05 -21.25 6.43
CA LEU A 180 -20.41 -20.95 5.15
C LEU A 180 -19.15 -20.09 5.34
N ALA A 181 -19.24 -19.06 6.19
CA ALA A 181 -18.12 -18.21 6.55
C ALA A 181 -16.98 -19.01 7.19
N PHE A 182 -17.30 -19.92 8.12
CA PHE A 182 -16.31 -20.79 8.74
C PHE A 182 -15.63 -21.72 7.71
N LEU A 183 -16.38 -22.29 6.76
CA LEU A 183 -15.81 -23.09 5.67
C LEU A 183 -14.85 -22.25 4.82
N ALA A 184 -15.25 -21.04 4.46
CA ALA A 184 -14.42 -20.11 3.72
C ALA A 184 -13.15 -19.71 4.47
N GLU A 185 -13.26 -19.44 5.77
CA GLU A 185 -12.12 -19.06 6.60
C GLU A 185 -11.10 -20.20 6.75
N SER A 186 -11.60 -21.41 7.03
CA SER A 186 -10.76 -22.51 7.50
C SER A 186 -10.34 -23.51 6.44
N SER A 187 -11.11 -23.61 5.34
CA SER A 187 -10.91 -24.66 4.33
C SER A 187 -10.61 -24.13 2.93
N ALA A 188 -10.78 -22.83 2.64
CA ALA A 188 -10.57 -22.30 1.29
C ALA A 188 -9.14 -22.52 0.76
N ALA A 189 -8.12 -22.29 1.60
CA ALA A 189 -6.72 -22.51 1.20
C ALA A 189 -6.46 -23.99 0.84
N HIS A 190 -6.99 -24.92 1.64
CA HIS A 190 -6.87 -26.35 1.37
C HIS A 190 -7.60 -26.79 0.11
N MET A 191 -8.78 -26.21 -0.16
CA MET A 191 -9.55 -26.48 -1.39
C MET A 191 -8.79 -26.01 -2.64
N GLN A 192 -8.02 -24.92 -2.56
CA GLN A 192 -7.17 -24.45 -3.67
C GLN A 192 -5.98 -25.37 -3.93
N GLU A 193 -5.28 -25.79 -2.87
CA GLU A 193 -4.08 -26.63 -2.97
C GLU A 193 -4.39 -28.04 -3.48
N ARG A 194 -5.56 -28.61 -3.13
CA ARG A 194 -5.90 -30.02 -3.39
C ARG A 194 -6.78 -30.28 -4.61
N GLY A 195 -7.20 -29.23 -5.32
CA GLY A 195 -8.01 -29.36 -6.53
C GLY A 195 -9.53 -29.49 -6.31
N SER A 196 -10.04 -29.25 -5.10
CA SER A 196 -11.49 -29.22 -4.80
C SER A 196 -12.14 -27.90 -5.24
N GLN A 197 -11.84 -27.47 -6.47
CA GLN A 197 -12.21 -26.15 -7.01
C GLN A 197 -13.72 -25.98 -7.18
N GLU A 198 -14.44 -27.07 -7.48
CA GLU A 198 -15.90 -27.00 -7.68
C GLU A 198 -16.64 -26.69 -6.37
N LEU A 199 -16.24 -27.32 -5.25
CA LEU A 199 -16.81 -27.04 -3.93
C LEU A 199 -16.51 -25.60 -3.51
N LEU A 200 -15.29 -25.12 -3.78
CA LEU A 200 -14.91 -23.74 -3.52
C LEU A 200 -15.72 -22.75 -4.37
N ALA A 201 -15.92 -23.03 -5.67
CA ALA A 201 -16.71 -22.18 -6.55
C ALA A 201 -18.18 -22.09 -6.10
N GLU A 202 -18.80 -23.21 -5.71
CA GLU A 202 -20.16 -23.20 -5.18
C GLU A 202 -20.26 -22.49 -3.82
N LEU A 203 -19.27 -22.68 -2.94
CA LEU A 203 -19.20 -21.96 -1.67
C LEU A 203 -19.13 -20.44 -1.89
N LEU A 204 -18.27 -19.98 -2.80
CA LEU A 204 -18.14 -18.56 -3.15
C LEU A 204 -19.43 -18.00 -3.74
N LEU A 205 -20.11 -18.76 -4.63
CA LEU A 205 -21.40 -18.37 -5.19
C LEU A 205 -22.48 -18.25 -4.11
N HIS A 206 -22.49 -19.17 -3.13
CA HIS A 206 -23.44 -19.10 -2.02
C HIS A 206 -23.16 -17.92 -1.08
N LEU A 207 -21.88 -17.62 -0.80
CA LEU A 207 -21.49 -16.44 -0.04
C LEU A 207 -21.86 -15.15 -0.77
N GLU A 208 -21.69 -15.11 -2.09
CA GLU A 208 -22.05 -13.97 -2.93
C GLU A 208 -23.56 -13.75 -2.96
N ARG A 209 -24.37 -14.79 -3.20
CA ARG A 209 -25.83 -14.65 -3.33
C ARG A 209 -26.52 -14.33 -2.00
N ARG A 210 -25.92 -14.73 -0.88
CA ARG A 210 -26.49 -14.59 0.48
C ARG A 210 -25.77 -13.53 1.30
N TRP A 211 -25.05 -12.61 0.66
CA TRP A 211 -24.30 -11.53 1.33
C TRP A 211 -25.16 -10.66 2.26
N ALA A 212 -26.46 -10.53 1.97
CA ALA A 212 -27.39 -9.78 2.80
C ALA A 212 -27.61 -10.38 4.21
N GLU A 213 -27.34 -11.69 4.39
CA GLU A 213 -27.46 -12.39 5.69
C GLU A 213 -26.30 -12.08 6.65
N ILE A 214 -25.31 -11.28 6.23
CA ILE A 214 -24.20 -10.85 7.09
C ILE A 214 -24.72 -9.80 8.07
N GLU A 215 -24.84 -10.19 9.34
CA GLU A 215 -25.27 -9.27 10.41
C GLU A 215 -24.09 -8.72 11.22
N ASP A 216 -22.96 -9.44 11.26
CA ASP A 216 -21.83 -9.10 12.12
C ASP A 216 -20.56 -8.72 11.35
N GLY A 217 -19.91 -7.66 11.83
CA GLY A 217 -18.68 -7.13 11.25
C GLY A 217 -17.52 -8.12 11.27
N ARG A 218 -17.44 -9.00 12.26
CA ARG A 218 -16.35 -9.99 12.37
C ARG A 218 -16.38 -10.98 11.21
N THR A 219 -17.56 -11.55 10.94
CA THR A 219 -17.78 -12.47 9.81
C THR A 219 -17.45 -11.78 8.49
N LEU A 220 -17.93 -10.55 8.30
CA LEU A 220 -17.64 -9.75 7.10
C LEU A 220 -16.14 -9.58 6.86
N VAL A 221 -15.42 -9.09 7.87
CA VAL A 221 -13.98 -8.84 7.82
C VAL A 221 -13.19 -10.13 7.56
N THR A 222 -13.58 -11.23 8.21
CA THR A 222 -12.94 -12.54 8.00
C THR A 222 -13.09 -13.02 6.56
N ILE A 223 -14.29 -12.93 5.97
CA ILE A 223 -14.54 -13.35 4.58
C ILE A 223 -13.74 -12.46 3.61
N MET A 224 -13.72 -11.14 3.82
CA MET A 224 -12.93 -10.24 2.97
C MET A 224 -11.43 -10.60 2.98
N MET A 225 -10.89 -10.90 4.16
CA MET A 225 -9.47 -11.26 4.31
C MET A 225 -9.13 -12.62 3.70
N ARG A 226 -10.01 -13.62 3.88
CA ARG A 226 -9.72 -15.03 3.54
C ARG A 226 -10.13 -15.40 2.12
N THR A 227 -11.26 -14.89 1.65
CA THR A 227 -11.86 -15.31 0.38
C THR A 227 -12.19 -14.16 -0.57
N GLY A 228 -12.09 -12.90 -0.13
CA GLY A 228 -12.35 -11.74 -0.99
C GLY A 228 -11.48 -11.71 -2.25
N HIS A 229 -10.22 -12.15 -2.16
CA HIS A 229 -9.30 -12.22 -3.30
C HIS A 229 -9.64 -13.33 -4.32
N LEU A 230 -10.56 -14.24 -3.97
CA LEU A 230 -10.94 -15.38 -4.81
C LEU A 230 -12.10 -15.08 -5.75
N SER A 231 -12.93 -14.08 -5.43
CA SER A 231 -14.09 -13.68 -6.24
C SER A 231 -14.28 -12.18 -6.15
N GLU A 232 -14.05 -11.49 -7.28
CA GLU A 232 -14.30 -10.05 -7.41
C GLU A 232 -15.78 -9.67 -7.20
N PRO A 233 -16.77 -10.40 -7.76
CA PRO A 233 -18.19 -10.14 -7.48
C PRO A 233 -18.54 -10.22 -5.98
N LEU A 234 -18.02 -11.24 -5.29
CA LEU A 234 -18.19 -11.36 -3.84
C LEU A 234 -17.56 -10.16 -3.13
N MET A 235 -16.33 -9.80 -3.48
CA MET A 235 -15.63 -8.67 -2.86
C MET A 235 -16.40 -7.36 -3.02
N ASN A 236 -16.98 -7.09 -4.19
CA ASN A 236 -17.81 -5.90 -4.42
C ASN A 236 -19.01 -5.86 -3.45
N ARG A 237 -19.71 -6.99 -3.25
CA ARG A 237 -20.83 -7.08 -2.29
C ARG A 237 -20.37 -6.90 -0.85
N LEU A 238 -19.20 -7.42 -0.48
CA LEU A 238 -18.64 -7.25 0.85
C LEU A 238 -18.19 -5.81 1.10
N GLU A 239 -17.70 -5.10 0.07
CA GLU A 239 -17.40 -3.67 0.15
C GLU A 239 -18.68 -2.86 0.40
N ASP A 240 -19.78 -3.16 -0.30
CA ASP A 240 -21.10 -2.55 -0.05
C ASP A 240 -21.58 -2.82 1.37
N LYS A 241 -21.51 -4.08 1.82
CA LYS A 241 -21.91 -4.46 3.18
C LYS A 241 -21.03 -3.80 4.25
N CYS A 242 -19.75 -3.57 3.95
CA CYS A 242 -18.86 -2.84 4.85
C CYS A 242 -19.34 -1.41 5.04
N LEU A 243 -19.83 -0.73 4.00
CA LEU A 243 -20.35 0.62 4.13
C LEU A 243 -21.56 0.68 5.07
N GLU A 244 -22.40 -0.36 5.10
CA GLU A 244 -23.53 -0.45 6.04
C GLU A 244 -23.08 -0.65 7.49
N LEU A 245 -22.03 -1.45 7.71
CA LEU A 245 -21.60 -1.88 9.05
C LEU A 245 -20.41 -1.09 9.63
N VAL A 246 -19.76 -0.21 8.85
CA VAL A 246 -18.52 0.51 9.24
C VAL A 246 -18.68 1.35 10.50
N GLU A 247 -19.89 1.84 10.80
CA GLU A 247 -20.18 2.58 12.03
C GLU A 247 -20.00 1.70 13.29
N GLN A 248 -20.16 0.39 13.19
CA GLN A 248 -20.01 -0.54 14.31
C GLN A 248 -18.56 -1.01 14.50
N PHE A 249 -17.67 -0.71 13.54
CA PHE A 249 -16.30 -1.23 13.54
C PHE A 249 -15.41 -0.54 14.57
N GLY A 250 -14.58 -1.36 15.21
CA GLY A 250 -13.44 -0.91 16.02
C GLY A 250 -12.18 -0.66 15.18
N PRO A 251 -11.08 -0.19 15.81
CA PRO A 251 -9.82 0.07 15.12
C PRO A 251 -9.24 -1.19 14.43
N ASP A 252 -9.42 -2.35 15.03
CA ASP A 252 -8.91 -3.62 14.49
C ASP A 252 -9.67 -4.07 13.24
N ASP A 253 -10.98 -3.88 13.21
CA ASP A 253 -11.83 -4.22 12.07
C ASP A 253 -11.50 -3.28 10.89
N LEU A 254 -11.42 -1.97 11.14
CA LEU A 254 -11.03 -0.97 10.14
C LEU A 254 -9.65 -1.28 9.55
N ARG A 255 -8.70 -1.66 10.41
CA ARG A 255 -7.36 -2.12 9.99
C ARG A 255 -7.44 -3.31 9.05
N LYS A 256 -8.15 -4.37 9.43
CA LYS A 256 -8.26 -5.59 8.62
C LYS A 256 -8.92 -5.32 7.28
N VAL A 257 -9.98 -4.52 7.22
CA VAL A 257 -10.61 -4.12 5.94
C VAL A 257 -9.62 -3.39 5.05
N LEU A 258 -8.90 -2.40 5.59
CA LEU A 258 -7.89 -1.65 4.82
C LEU A 258 -6.76 -2.53 4.32
N VAL A 259 -6.26 -3.46 5.15
CA VAL A 259 -5.23 -4.43 4.76
C VAL A 259 -5.76 -5.39 3.68
N ALA A 260 -7.01 -5.84 3.75
CA ALA A 260 -7.65 -6.66 2.72
C ALA A 260 -7.68 -5.94 1.36
N LEU A 261 -8.16 -4.69 1.36
CA LEU A 261 -8.19 -3.85 0.16
C LEU A 261 -6.79 -3.63 -0.40
N ALA A 262 -5.81 -3.33 0.47
CA ALA A 262 -4.43 -3.14 0.09
C ALA A 262 -3.79 -4.41 -0.47
N ALA A 263 -4.10 -5.59 0.06
CA ALA A 263 -3.62 -6.87 -0.45
C ALA A 263 -4.05 -7.09 -1.92
N GLN A 264 -5.28 -6.72 -2.24
CA GLN A 264 -5.88 -6.87 -3.57
C GLN A 264 -5.69 -5.65 -4.49
N ASN A 265 -4.97 -4.61 -4.05
CA ASN A 265 -4.85 -3.32 -4.76
C ASN A 265 -6.21 -2.69 -5.16
N ARG A 266 -7.28 -2.94 -4.38
CA ARG A 266 -8.62 -2.42 -4.66
C ARG A 266 -8.80 -1.03 -4.05
N ARG A 267 -9.06 -0.04 -4.91
CA ARG A 267 -9.24 1.37 -4.51
C ARG A 267 -10.71 1.76 -4.45
N SER A 268 -11.45 1.16 -3.52
CA SER A 268 -12.85 1.48 -3.27
C SER A 268 -13.00 2.84 -2.60
N VAL A 269 -13.14 3.91 -3.41
CA VAL A 269 -13.13 5.30 -2.92
C VAL A 269 -14.23 5.57 -1.87
N PRO A 270 -15.48 5.10 -2.01
CA PRO A 270 -16.52 5.32 -1.00
C PRO A 270 -16.15 4.70 0.35
N LEU A 271 -15.69 3.44 0.34
CA LEU A 271 -15.30 2.72 1.56
C LEU A 271 -14.07 3.33 2.20
N LEU A 272 -13.07 3.72 1.42
CA LEU A 272 -11.88 4.41 1.92
C LEU A 272 -12.23 5.76 2.56
N ARG A 273 -13.19 6.51 2.00
CA ARG A 273 -13.69 7.74 2.61
C ARG A 273 -14.43 7.49 3.92
N ALA A 274 -15.31 6.49 3.96
CA ALA A 274 -16.06 6.12 5.17
C ALA A 274 -15.12 5.67 6.30
N ILE A 275 -14.18 4.78 6.01
CA ILE A 275 -13.16 4.34 6.98
C ILE A 275 -12.33 5.53 7.46
N SER A 276 -11.88 6.39 6.55
CA SER A 276 -11.12 7.59 6.89
C SER A 276 -11.90 8.54 7.79
N TYR A 277 -13.21 8.71 7.55
CA TYR A 277 -14.09 9.52 8.38
C TYR A 277 -14.16 8.95 9.80
N HIS A 278 -14.41 7.65 9.97
CA HIS A 278 -14.46 7.02 11.30
C HIS A 278 -13.11 7.02 12.00
N LEU A 279 -12.00 6.86 11.27
CA LEU A 279 -10.64 7.00 11.78
C LEU A 279 -10.30 8.41 12.24
N VAL A 280 -11.04 9.45 11.85
CA VAL A 280 -10.81 10.83 12.33
C VAL A 280 -11.79 11.18 13.45
N GLN A 281 -13.06 10.79 13.30
CA GLN A 281 -14.13 11.19 14.22
C GLN A 281 -14.13 10.39 15.53
N LYS A 282 -13.83 9.09 15.49
CA LYS A 282 -13.90 8.25 16.69
C LYS A 282 -12.60 8.37 17.50
N PRO A 283 -12.66 8.71 18.80
CA PRO A 283 -11.48 8.87 19.65
C PRO A 283 -10.99 7.52 20.20
N PHE A 284 -10.88 6.48 19.38
CA PHE A 284 -10.27 5.23 19.84
C PHE A 284 -8.74 5.34 19.90
N PRO A 285 -8.09 4.77 20.94
CA PRO A 285 -6.64 4.68 20.99
C PRO A 285 -6.16 3.73 19.89
N LEU A 286 -5.19 4.18 19.10
CA LEU A 286 -4.57 3.38 18.06
C LEU A 286 -3.33 2.68 18.63
N THR A 287 -3.34 1.36 18.64
CA THR A 287 -2.17 0.59 19.07
C THR A 287 -1.06 0.68 18.01
N LYS A 288 0.19 0.45 18.44
CA LYS A 288 1.36 0.38 17.56
C LYS A 288 1.10 -0.48 16.31
N GLY A 289 0.60 -1.71 16.47
CA GLY A 289 0.32 -2.61 15.35
C GLY A 289 -0.70 -2.05 14.35
N VAL A 290 -1.76 -1.40 14.85
CA VAL A 290 -2.77 -0.76 14.01
C VAL A 290 -2.17 0.40 13.22
N LEU A 291 -1.38 1.28 13.85
CA LEU A 291 -0.74 2.42 13.19
C LEU A 291 0.16 1.99 12.02
N LEU A 292 0.96 0.93 12.22
CA LEU A 292 1.86 0.40 11.19
C LEU A 292 1.09 -0.11 9.98
N ASP A 293 0.03 -0.89 10.22
CA ASP A 293 -0.79 -1.49 9.18
C ASP A 293 -1.62 -0.43 8.41
N LEU A 294 -2.16 0.56 9.12
CA LEU A 294 -2.88 1.69 8.49
C LEU A 294 -1.94 2.49 7.59
N ALA A 295 -0.75 2.88 8.07
CA ALA A 295 0.22 3.62 7.27
C ALA A 295 0.59 2.83 6.00
N TYR A 296 0.84 1.52 6.12
CA TYR A 296 1.10 0.64 4.99
C TYR A 296 -0.09 0.56 4.01
N ALA A 297 -1.30 0.34 4.50
CA ALA A 297 -2.48 0.17 3.66
C ALA A 297 -2.79 1.44 2.85
N TYR A 298 -2.79 2.62 3.49
CA TYR A 298 -2.96 3.89 2.79
C TYR A 298 -1.84 4.15 1.79
N GLY A 299 -0.58 3.87 2.17
CA GLY A 299 0.59 3.98 1.29
C GLY A 299 0.48 3.13 0.04
N LYS A 300 0.05 1.87 0.19
CA LYS A 300 -0.11 0.91 -0.91
C LYS A 300 -1.28 1.28 -1.83
N LEU A 301 -2.40 1.73 -1.27
CA LEU A 301 -3.60 2.13 -2.02
C LEU A 301 -3.46 3.49 -2.72
N GLY A 302 -2.47 4.31 -2.33
CA GLY A 302 -2.27 5.65 -2.87
C GLY A 302 -3.47 6.57 -2.66
N PHE A 303 -4.27 6.32 -1.62
CA PHE A 303 -5.44 7.12 -1.27
C PHE A 303 -5.04 8.20 -0.27
N HIS A 304 -5.20 9.47 -0.66
CA HIS A 304 -4.68 10.60 0.09
C HIS A 304 -5.79 11.23 0.93
N GLN A 305 -5.64 11.16 2.26
CA GLN A 305 -6.52 11.84 3.22
C GLN A 305 -5.69 12.55 4.30
N THR A 306 -5.57 13.86 4.17
CA THR A 306 -4.72 14.72 5.02
C THR A 306 -4.98 14.55 6.51
N GLN A 307 -6.24 14.54 6.94
CA GLN A 307 -6.62 14.43 8.36
C GLN A 307 -6.17 13.09 8.97
N VAL A 308 -6.28 11.99 8.22
CA VAL A 308 -5.82 10.68 8.66
C VAL A 308 -4.30 10.67 8.79
N PHE A 309 -3.56 11.25 7.84
CA PHE A 309 -2.10 11.26 7.90
C PHE A 309 -1.57 12.12 9.05
N GLN A 310 -2.25 13.22 9.36
CA GLN A 310 -1.95 14.02 10.54
C GLN A 310 -2.15 13.23 11.83
N ARG A 311 -3.30 12.55 11.98
CA ARG A 311 -3.56 11.69 13.14
C ARG A 311 -2.55 10.55 13.24
N LEU A 312 -2.30 9.82 12.15
CA LEU A 312 -1.33 8.72 12.11
C LEU A 312 0.07 9.20 12.50
N ALA A 313 0.51 10.37 12.00
CA ALA A 313 1.83 10.90 12.35
C ALA A 313 1.91 11.32 13.83
N ALA A 314 0.85 11.96 14.35
CA ALA A 314 0.78 12.38 15.75
C ALA A 314 0.75 11.19 16.71
N ASP A 315 -0.05 10.17 16.41
CA ASP A 315 -0.20 8.98 17.25
C ASP A 315 1.05 8.07 17.16
N LEU A 316 1.75 8.05 16.01
CA LEU A 316 2.96 7.24 15.84
C LEU A 316 4.20 7.86 16.50
N LEU A 317 4.31 9.18 16.55
CA LEU A 317 5.50 9.89 17.04
C LEU A 317 5.93 9.45 18.46
N PRO A 318 5.04 9.36 19.47
CA PRO A 318 5.39 8.87 20.81
C PRO A 318 5.85 7.41 20.83
N HIS A 319 5.42 6.60 19.87
CA HIS A 319 5.78 5.19 19.80
C HIS A 319 7.14 4.93 19.12
N VAL A 320 7.72 5.92 18.41
CA VAL A 320 8.98 5.77 17.65
C VAL A 320 10.13 5.14 18.47
N PRO A 321 10.40 5.55 19.72
CA PRO A 321 11.48 4.94 20.52
C PRO A 321 11.30 3.43 20.74
N SER A 322 10.06 2.95 20.81
CA SER A 322 9.69 1.54 21.01
C SER A 322 9.63 0.71 19.72
N LEU A 323 9.84 1.34 18.56
CA LEU A 323 9.85 0.65 17.28
C LEU A 323 11.16 -0.09 17.07
N THR A 324 11.09 -1.17 16.30
CA THR A 324 12.27 -1.83 15.73
C THR A 324 12.76 -1.04 14.51
N PRO A 325 14.04 -1.14 14.13
CA PRO A 325 14.56 -0.49 12.92
C PRO A 325 13.78 -0.87 11.65
N GLY A 326 13.29 -2.11 11.57
CA GLY A 326 12.47 -2.57 10.45
C GLY A 326 11.09 -1.93 10.39
N GLU A 327 10.46 -1.68 11.54
CA GLU A 327 9.18 -0.96 11.61
C GLU A 327 9.35 0.52 11.25
N VAL A 328 10.42 1.16 11.74
CA VAL A 328 10.76 2.56 11.36
C VAL A 328 10.95 2.68 9.85
N ALA A 329 11.73 1.79 9.25
CA ALA A 329 11.94 1.75 7.80
C ALA A 329 10.64 1.53 7.02
N ARG A 330 9.76 0.65 7.51
CA ARG A 330 8.43 0.42 6.91
C ARG A 330 7.57 1.68 6.99
N CYS A 331 7.53 2.36 8.14
CA CYS A 331 6.79 3.61 8.31
C CYS A 331 7.28 4.71 7.37
N ALA A 332 8.59 4.97 7.35
CA ALA A 332 9.17 5.99 6.47
C ALA A 332 8.82 5.73 5.01
N LYS A 333 8.94 4.46 4.57
CA LYS A 333 8.54 4.03 3.23
C LYS A 333 7.06 4.29 2.95
N SER A 334 6.17 3.92 3.87
CA SER A 334 4.73 4.14 3.75
C SER A 334 4.39 5.64 3.61
N PHE A 335 4.93 6.49 4.48
CA PHE A 335 4.72 7.95 4.39
C PHE A 335 5.32 8.56 3.12
N ALA A 336 6.43 8.03 2.62
CA ALA A 336 7.01 8.44 1.35
C ALA A 336 6.11 8.08 0.14
N PHE A 337 5.44 6.92 0.16
CA PHE A 337 4.43 6.60 -0.84
C PHE A 337 3.23 7.53 -0.80
N LEU A 338 2.83 7.94 0.41
CA LEU A 338 1.78 8.94 0.65
C LEU A 338 2.19 10.38 0.33
N LYS A 339 3.46 10.62 -0.06
CA LYS A 339 4.00 11.97 -0.31
C LYS A 339 3.77 12.91 0.90
N TRP A 340 3.81 12.35 2.10
CA TRP A 340 3.51 13.06 3.33
C TRP A 340 4.75 13.18 4.20
N LEU A 341 5.34 14.38 4.22
CA LEU A 341 6.47 14.72 5.08
C LEU A 341 5.97 15.37 6.37
N ASN A 342 6.14 14.69 7.49
CA ASN A 342 6.00 15.27 8.83
C ASN A 342 7.40 15.41 9.44
N LEU A 343 7.90 16.64 9.55
CA LEU A 343 9.29 16.90 9.97
C LEU A 343 9.61 16.27 11.34
N PRO A 344 8.80 16.44 12.41
CA PRO A 344 9.10 15.81 13.71
C PRO A 344 9.21 14.29 13.64
N LEU A 345 8.31 13.64 12.89
CA LEU A 345 8.30 12.19 12.74
C LEU A 345 9.53 11.68 11.96
N PHE A 346 9.88 12.35 10.86
CA PHE A 346 11.03 11.96 10.04
C PHE A 346 12.36 12.22 10.76
N GLU A 347 12.46 13.29 11.55
CA GLU A 347 13.60 13.55 12.41
C GLU A 347 13.70 12.48 13.51
N ALA A 348 12.60 12.10 14.15
CA ALA A 348 12.58 11.00 15.11
C ALA A 348 13.02 9.66 14.48
N PHE A 349 12.66 9.38 13.23
CA PHE A 349 13.14 8.20 12.51
C PHE A 349 14.65 8.24 12.23
N ALA A 350 15.18 9.41 11.85
CA ALA A 350 16.61 9.59 11.65
C ALA A 350 17.38 9.39 12.97
N GLN A 351 16.93 10.00 14.06
CA GLN A 351 17.51 9.86 15.39
C GLN A 351 17.43 8.43 15.92
N HIS A 352 16.31 7.74 15.70
CA HIS A 352 16.18 6.32 16.06
C HIS A 352 17.23 5.47 15.32
N THR A 353 17.39 5.70 14.01
CA THR A 353 18.38 4.99 13.19
C THR A 353 19.81 5.27 13.68
N LEU A 354 20.13 6.52 14.00
CA LEU A 354 21.42 6.92 14.54
C LEU A 354 21.71 6.31 15.92
N SER A 355 20.72 6.28 16.83
CA SER A 355 20.87 5.71 18.16
C SER A 355 21.16 4.20 18.15
N ARG A 356 20.60 3.48 17.16
CA ARG A 356 20.85 2.04 16.94
C ARG A 356 22.15 1.80 16.17
N GLY A 357 22.60 2.79 15.39
CA GLY A 357 23.85 2.80 14.65
C GLY A 357 24.08 1.51 13.87
N GLN A 358 25.12 0.76 14.24
CA GLN A 358 25.53 -0.47 13.57
C GLN A 358 24.53 -1.63 13.69
N ALA A 359 23.60 -1.61 14.64
CA ALA A 359 22.59 -2.66 14.79
C ALA A 359 21.50 -2.61 13.70
N VAL A 360 21.45 -1.54 12.89
CA VAL A 360 20.48 -1.41 11.80
C VAL A 360 20.90 -2.28 10.62
N ALA A 361 20.02 -3.21 10.23
CA ALA A 361 20.23 -4.04 9.06
C ALA A 361 20.21 -3.20 7.76
N LEU A 362 21.09 -3.54 6.82
CA LEU A 362 21.28 -2.79 5.57
C LEU A 362 19.97 -2.57 4.77
N PRO A 363 19.07 -3.57 4.61
CA PRO A 363 17.82 -3.36 3.87
C PRO A 363 16.89 -2.31 4.52
N HIS A 364 16.92 -2.18 5.85
CA HIS A 364 16.15 -1.17 6.56
C HIS A 364 16.71 0.23 6.30
N LEU A 365 18.04 0.36 6.34
CA LEU A 365 18.73 1.60 6.01
C LEU A 365 18.48 2.04 4.55
N CYS A 366 18.50 1.10 3.60
CA CYS A 366 18.16 1.39 2.20
C CYS A 366 16.72 1.91 2.05
N ASN A 367 15.74 1.29 2.71
CA ASN A 367 14.35 1.75 2.66
C ASN A 367 14.18 3.16 3.29
N MET A 368 14.90 3.44 4.38
CA MET A 368 14.94 4.78 4.98
C MET A 368 15.51 5.83 4.01
N LEU A 369 16.65 5.54 3.39
CA LEU A 369 17.29 6.43 2.43
C LEU A 369 16.39 6.71 1.22
N LEU A 370 15.74 5.67 0.68
CA LEU A 370 14.78 5.81 -0.42
C LEU A 370 13.58 6.68 -0.04
N ALA A 371 13.08 6.55 1.19
CA ALA A 371 12.00 7.38 1.70
C ALA A 371 12.43 8.85 1.82
N PHE A 372 13.63 9.10 2.35
CA PHE A 372 14.19 10.44 2.51
C PHE A 372 14.41 11.10 1.15
N ALA A 373 15.02 10.39 0.20
CA ALA A 373 15.20 10.88 -1.17
C ALA A 373 13.86 11.18 -1.85
N ARG A 374 12.85 10.31 -1.71
CA ARG A 374 11.53 10.53 -2.33
C ARG A 374 10.87 11.81 -1.82
N LEU A 375 10.91 12.07 -0.52
CA LEU A 375 10.32 13.25 0.11
C LEU A 375 11.24 14.49 0.11
N ASN A 376 12.47 14.35 -0.40
CA ASN A 376 13.53 15.36 -0.31
C ASN A 376 13.82 15.81 1.14
N PHE A 377 13.76 14.87 2.09
CA PHE A 377 14.02 15.13 3.50
C PHE A 377 15.51 14.99 3.82
N ARG A 378 16.03 15.92 4.64
CA ARG A 378 17.37 15.88 5.20
C ARG A 378 17.28 16.01 6.73
N PRO A 379 17.91 15.09 7.48
CA PRO A 379 17.87 15.12 8.94
C PRO A 379 18.75 16.26 9.49
N GLU A 380 18.48 16.70 10.71
CA GLU A 380 19.27 17.77 11.37
C GLU A 380 20.73 17.36 11.57
N GLN A 381 20.98 16.10 11.92
CA GLN A 381 22.32 15.51 12.03
C GLN A 381 22.76 14.86 10.70
N GLU A 382 22.72 15.64 9.62
CA GLU A 382 23.00 15.20 8.24
C GLU A 382 24.32 14.43 8.12
N ASP A 383 25.43 15.01 8.61
CA ASP A 383 26.77 14.44 8.50
C ASP A 383 26.88 13.07 9.19
N ARG A 384 26.28 12.92 10.37
CA ARG A 384 26.29 11.66 11.11
C ARG A 384 25.45 10.60 10.42
N PHE A 385 24.28 10.98 9.91
CA PHE A 385 23.39 10.05 9.23
C PHE A 385 24.03 9.53 7.93
N PHE A 386 24.55 10.42 7.09
CA PHE A 386 25.20 10.00 5.85
C PHE A 386 26.55 9.32 6.10
N GLY A 387 27.27 9.69 7.16
CA GLY A 387 28.44 8.94 7.63
C GLY A 387 28.12 7.46 7.88
N LEU A 388 27.07 7.17 8.65
CA LEU A 388 26.58 5.80 8.88
C LEU A 388 26.13 5.11 7.59
N VAL A 389 25.40 5.82 6.71
CA VAL A 389 24.95 5.29 5.41
C VAL A 389 26.13 4.84 4.56
N HIS A 390 27.17 5.67 4.45
CA HIS A 390 28.34 5.33 3.66
C HIS A 390 29.18 4.21 4.26
N GLU A 391 29.32 4.16 5.58
CA GLU A 391 30.03 3.09 6.27
C GLU A 391 29.37 1.73 6.01
N LYS A 392 28.03 1.67 6.12
CA LYS A 392 27.25 0.45 5.86
C LYS A 392 27.18 0.09 4.38
N LEU A 393 27.04 1.08 3.49
CA LEU A 393 26.97 0.83 2.05
C LEU A 393 28.31 0.46 1.44
N GLY A 394 29.45 0.88 2.00
CA GLY A 394 30.78 0.57 1.47
C GLY A 394 30.98 -0.92 1.16
N PRO A 395 30.97 -1.82 2.17
CA PRO A 395 31.08 -3.26 1.94
C PRO A 395 29.76 -3.89 1.46
N GLY A 396 28.61 -3.28 1.81
CA GLY A 396 27.29 -3.87 1.59
C GLY A 396 26.72 -3.67 0.19
N LEU A 397 27.11 -2.63 -0.55
CA LEU A 397 26.47 -2.25 -1.82
C LEU A 397 26.55 -3.37 -2.85
N ALA A 398 27.72 -4.00 -3.02
CA ALA A 398 27.91 -5.08 -4.00
C ALA A 398 27.09 -6.33 -3.69
N SER A 399 26.66 -6.53 -2.44
CA SER A 399 25.83 -7.67 -2.02
C SER A 399 24.33 -7.47 -2.27
N LEU A 400 23.90 -6.24 -2.58
CA LEU A 400 22.50 -5.93 -2.84
C LEU A 400 22.08 -6.39 -4.23
N ASP A 401 20.78 -6.62 -4.42
CA ASP A 401 20.19 -6.80 -5.75
C ASP A 401 20.56 -5.63 -6.68
N PRO A 402 20.95 -5.87 -7.95
CA PRO A 402 21.37 -4.80 -8.86
C PRO A 402 20.35 -3.66 -9.01
N GLY A 403 19.05 -3.96 -9.02
CA GLY A 403 18.01 -2.93 -9.07
C GLY A 403 18.00 -2.07 -7.80
N LEU A 404 18.18 -2.71 -6.63
CA LEU A 404 18.29 -1.99 -5.35
C LEU A 404 19.58 -1.16 -5.25
N GLN A 405 20.70 -1.62 -5.84
CA GLN A 405 21.94 -0.83 -5.89
C GLN A 405 21.73 0.49 -6.65
N VAL A 406 21.08 0.42 -7.82
CA VAL A 406 20.72 1.61 -8.60
C VAL A 406 19.79 2.52 -7.81
N ASP A 407 18.77 1.96 -7.15
CA ASP A 407 17.80 2.73 -6.37
C ASP A 407 18.45 3.50 -5.22
N VAL A 408 19.34 2.84 -4.47
CA VAL A 408 20.07 3.42 -3.34
C VAL A 408 21.03 4.49 -3.81
N LEU A 409 21.81 4.24 -4.86
CA LEU A 409 22.72 5.25 -5.41
C LEU A 409 21.95 6.44 -5.99
N TRP A 410 20.85 6.19 -6.70
CA TRP A 410 19.96 7.23 -7.19
C TRP A 410 19.41 8.09 -6.04
N ALA A 411 19.06 7.47 -4.91
CA ALA A 411 18.65 8.19 -3.71
C ALA A 411 19.77 9.07 -3.12
N LEU A 412 21.03 8.59 -3.13
CA LEU A 412 22.18 9.41 -2.75
C LEU A 412 22.39 10.58 -3.72
N CYS A 413 22.23 10.39 -5.03
CA CYS A 413 22.29 11.47 -6.02
C CYS A 413 21.23 12.53 -5.73
N VAL A 414 19.97 12.12 -5.46
CA VAL A 414 18.87 13.02 -5.09
C VAL A 414 19.21 13.83 -3.84
N LEU A 415 19.79 13.18 -2.83
CA LEU A 415 20.15 13.81 -1.56
C LEU A 415 21.48 14.57 -1.62
N GLN A 416 22.21 14.49 -2.74
CA GLN A 416 23.51 15.13 -2.97
C GLN A 416 24.66 14.55 -2.13
N GLN A 417 24.60 13.24 -1.87
CA GLN A 417 25.53 12.50 -1.01
C GLN A 417 26.19 11.35 -1.78
N ALA A 418 26.21 11.39 -3.12
CA ALA A 418 26.84 10.34 -3.92
C ALA A 418 28.38 10.47 -3.86
N ARG A 419 29.08 9.35 -3.69
CA ARG A 419 30.56 9.30 -3.76
C ARG A 419 31.01 8.78 -5.12
N GLU A 420 32.14 9.29 -5.61
CA GLU A 420 32.70 8.89 -6.90
C GLU A 420 32.91 7.37 -7.03
N ALA A 421 33.43 6.72 -5.98
CA ALA A 421 33.62 5.26 -5.96
C ALA A 421 32.31 4.48 -6.19
N GLN A 422 31.18 4.98 -5.66
CA GLN A 422 29.86 4.37 -5.82
C GLN A 422 29.30 4.62 -7.23
N LEU A 423 29.50 5.83 -7.77
CA LEU A 423 29.17 6.18 -9.15
C LEU A 423 29.92 5.27 -10.14
N GLN A 424 31.22 5.08 -9.94
CA GLN A 424 32.05 4.20 -10.77
C GLN A 424 31.54 2.75 -10.73
N ALA A 425 31.16 2.23 -9.56
CA ALA A 425 30.70 0.85 -9.43
C ALA A 425 29.45 0.56 -10.28
N VAL A 426 28.50 1.49 -10.32
CA VAL A 426 27.21 1.31 -11.02
C VAL A 426 27.27 1.73 -12.49
N LEU A 427 28.14 2.68 -12.86
CA LEU A 427 28.28 3.14 -14.25
C LEU A 427 29.20 2.24 -15.10
N ARG A 428 29.87 1.25 -14.50
CA ARG A 428 30.69 0.28 -15.22
C ARG A 428 29.92 -0.48 -16.30
N PRO A 429 30.53 -0.74 -17.49
CA PRO A 429 29.90 -1.49 -18.57
C PRO A 429 29.37 -2.87 -18.17
N GLU A 430 30.05 -3.59 -17.28
CA GLU A 430 29.61 -4.89 -16.81
C GLU A 430 28.29 -4.81 -16.05
N PHE A 431 28.10 -3.73 -15.28
CA PHE A 431 26.93 -3.54 -14.45
C PHE A 431 25.72 -3.02 -15.24
N HIS A 432 25.88 -1.98 -16.07
CA HIS A 432 24.72 -1.36 -16.71
C HIS A 432 24.19 -2.13 -17.92
N ARG A 433 24.99 -3.02 -18.55
CA ARG A 433 24.56 -3.83 -19.70
C ARG A 433 23.35 -4.72 -19.40
N GLN A 434 23.19 -5.19 -18.16
CA GLN A 434 22.05 -6.03 -17.77
C GLN A 434 20.69 -5.28 -17.84
N PHE A 435 20.71 -3.95 -17.86
CA PHE A 435 19.51 -3.11 -17.97
C PHE A 435 19.31 -2.53 -19.39
N LEU A 436 20.23 -2.80 -20.32
CA LEU A 436 20.12 -2.38 -21.71
C LEU A 436 19.30 -3.41 -22.49
N GLY A 437 18.23 -2.97 -23.16
CA GLY A 437 17.44 -3.81 -24.09
C GLY A 437 16.36 -4.69 -23.43
N SER A 438 16.21 -4.65 -22.10
CA SER A 438 15.11 -5.35 -21.41
C SER A 438 13.77 -4.64 -21.62
N GLY A 439 12.76 -5.38 -22.10
CA GLY A 439 11.41 -4.84 -22.33
C GLY A 439 10.53 -4.69 -21.08
N SER A 440 11.01 -5.02 -19.89
CA SER A 440 10.18 -4.96 -18.67
C SER A 440 10.01 -3.52 -18.18
N PRO A 441 8.81 -3.12 -17.70
CA PRO A 441 8.60 -1.78 -17.15
C PRO A 441 9.49 -1.45 -15.94
N LYS A 442 9.88 -2.47 -15.17
CA LYS A 442 10.77 -2.30 -14.01
C LYS A 442 12.17 -1.92 -14.47
N ASP A 443 12.69 -2.63 -15.46
CA ASP A 443 14.05 -2.38 -15.95
C ASP A 443 14.13 -1.04 -16.68
N GLN A 444 13.08 -0.64 -17.40
CA GLN A 444 12.97 0.72 -17.96
C GLN A 444 13.05 1.80 -16.86
N SER A 445 12.37 1.59 -15.73
CA SER A 445 12.45 2.53 -14.60
C SER A 445 13.83 2.54 -13.95
N THR A 446 14.49 1.40 -13.83
CA THR A 446 15.86 1.27 -13.30
C THR A 446 16.84 1.96 -14.24
N PHE A 447 16.71 1.73 -15.55
CA PHE A 447 17.53 2.37 -16.56
C PHE A 447 17.36 3.90 -16.58
N GLN A 448 16.14 4.40 -16.40
CA GLN A 448 15.92 5.83 -16.25
C GLN A 448 16.67 6.39 -15.02
N LYS A 449 16.72 5.66 -13.91
CA LYS A 449 17.52 6.05 -12.73
C LYS A 449 19.02 6.04 -13.05
N LEU A 450 19.51 5.07 -13.83
CA LEU A 450 20.89 5.05 -14.31
C LEU A 450 21.24 6.28 -15.16
N LEU A 451 20.35 6.73 -16.05
CA LEU A 451 20.54 7.97 -16.81
C LEU A 451 20.68 9.19 -15.89
N HIS A 452 19.88 9.26 -14.82
CA HIS A 452 20.01 10.33 -13.84
C HIS A 452 21.33 10.25 -13.06
N ILE A 453 21.77 9.05 -12.65
CA ILE A 453 23.07 8.84 -11.98
C ILE A 453 24.22 9.28 -12.88
N ASN A 454 24.17 8.91 -14.17
CA ASN A 454 25.14 9.34 -15.17
C ASN A 454 25.17 10.87 -15.32
N SER A 455 24.01 11.52 -15.23
CA SER A 455 23.90 12.98 -15.26
C SER A 455 24.50 13.63 -14.03
N THR A 456 24.30 13.06 -12.84
CA THR A 456 24.97 13.48 -11.61
C THR A 456 26.48 13.41 -11.76
N ALA A 457 27.02 12.30 -12.27
CA ALA A 457 28.45 12.14 -12.50
C ALA A 457 29.02 13.19 -13.49
N ARG A 458 28.28 13.51 -14.56
CA ARG A 458 28.72 14.48 -15.59
C ARG A 458 28.59 15.95 -15.17
N LEU A 459 27.53 16.29 -14.44
CA LEU A 459 27.13 17.68 -14.21
C LEU A 459 27.46 18.18 -12.79
N GLU A 460 27.49 17.29 -11.81
CA GLU A 460 27.65 17.68 -10.40
C GLU A 460 29.01 17.28 -9.81
N HIS A 461 29.73 16.35 -10.45
CA HIS A 461 31.06 15.91 -10.04
C HIS A 461 32.13 16.26 -11.09
N PRO A 462 32.68 17.49 -11.06
CA PRO A 462 33.68 17.93 -12.05
C PRO A 462 34.99 17.13 -12.01
N THR A 463 35.30 16.47 -10.89
CA THR A 463 36.50 15.63 -10.69
C THR A 463 36.31 14.17 -11.12
N TYR A 464 35.10 13.79 -11.54
CA TYR A 464 34.82 12.39 -11.88
C TYR A 464 35.51 11.97 -13.18
N THR A 465 36.41 11.00 -13.08
CA THR A 465 37.16 10.41 -14.21
C THR A 465 36.74 8.98 -14.56
N GLY A 466 35.66 8.50 -13.95
CA GLY A 466 35.19 7.13 -14.11
C GLY A 466 34.41 6.86 -15.40
N PRO A 467 33.93 5.62 -15.60
CA PRO A 467 33.12 5.26 -16.76
C PRO A 467 31.78 6.01 -16.77
N LEU A 468 31.29 6.30 -17.97
CA LEU A 468 29.99 6.91 -18.25
C LEU A 468 29.16 5.98 -19.14
N LEU A 469 27.86 6.23 -19.22
CA LEU A 469 26.98 5.50 -20.14
C LEU A 469 27.32 5.81 -21.60
N PRO A 470 27.27 4.81 -22.51
CA PRO A 470 27.60 4.99 -23.92
C PRO A 470 26.56 5.88 -24.62
N ALA A 471 26.96 6.60 -25.67
CA ALA A 471 26.08 7.51 -26.42
C ALA A 471 24.82 6.82 -26.98
N SER A 472 24.93 5.53 -27.36
CA SER A 472 23.80 4.71 -27.82
C SER A 472 22.72 4.52 -26.75
N ALA A 473 23.09 4.55 -25.47
CA ALA A 473 22.20 4.38 -24.33
C ALA A 473 21.54 5.70 -23.90
N LEU A 474 22.08 6.86 -24.33
CA LEU A 474 21.56 8.19 -24.00
C LEU A 474 20.39 8.61 -24.90
N GLY A 475 20.11 7.85 -25.96
CA GLY A 475 19.02 8.12 -26.90
C GLY A 475 17.66 8.23 -26.22
N PRO A 476 16.73 9.04 -26.78
CA PRO A 476 15.38 9.17 -26.25
C PRO A 476 14.70 7.80 -26.22
N GLN A 477 14.47 7.26 -25.02
CA GLN A 477 13.67 6.07 -24.85
C GLN A 477 12.20 6.46 -25.04
N PRO A 478 11.44 5.74 -25.87
CA PRO A 478 10.01 6.01 -26.02
C PRO A 478 9.37 5.81 -24.64
N SER A 479 8.95 6.92 -24.00
CA SER A 479 8.19 6.82 -22.77
C SER A 479 6.85 6.20 -23.13
N ALA A 480 6.59 4.98 -22.67
CA ALA A 480 5.33 4.28 -22.88
C ALA A 480 4.14 5.21 -22.59
N ASP A 481 3.30 5.47 -23.60
CA ASP A 481 1.97 6.07 -23.53
C ASP A 481 1.78 7.20 -22.52
N ARG A 482 2.66 8.22 -22.54
CA ARG A 482 2.40 9.43 -21.76
C ARG A 482 1.28 10.24 -22.41
N LYS A 483 0.05 10.04 -21.93
CA LYS A 483 -1.10 10.88 -22.32
C LYS A 483 -0.77 12.34 -22.00
N VAL A 484 -0.78 13.19 -23.02
CA VAL A 484 -0.57 14.64 -22.89
C VAL A 484 -1.61 15.21 -21.94
N THR A 485 -1.18 15.83 -20.84
CA THR A 485 -2.10 16.35 -19.82
C THR A 485 -2.69 17.70 -20.25
N PRO A 486 -3.88 18.09 -19.78
CA PRO A 486 -4.49 19.37 -20.13
C PRO A 486 -3.56 20.56 -19.83
N PHE A 487 -2.92 20.55 -18.66
CA PHE A 487 -1.93 21.57 -18.28
C PHE A 487 -0.76 21.64 -19.27
N GLN A 488 -0.29 20.49 -19.76
CA GLN A 488 0.76 20.46 -20.77
C GLN A 488 0.31 21.13 -22.09
N LYS A 489 -0.90 20.80 -22.57
CA LYS A 489 -1.45 21.39 -23.79
C LYS A 489 -1.60 22.90 -23.67
N GLU A 490 -2.22 23.36 -22.58
CA GLU A 490 -2.40 24.79 -22.32
C GLU A 490 -1.06 25.52 -22.26
N LEU A 491 -0.06 24.98 -21.55
CA LEU A 491 1.26 25.59 -21.48
C LEU A 491 1.91 25.70 -22.87
N GLN A 492 1.82 24.65 -23.69
CA GLN A 492 2.34 24.64 -25.05
C GLN A 492 1.62 25.66 -25.95
N GLU A 493 0.29 25.77 -25.84
CA GLU A 493 -0.51 26.73 -26.59
C GLU A 493 -0.19 28.18 -26.21
N THR A 494 -0.14 28.49 -24.91
CA THR A 494 0.25 29.82 -24.45
C THR A 494 1.68 30.16 -24.88
N LEU A 495 2.62 29.22 -24.80
CA LEU A 495 4.00 29.44 -25.26
C LEU A 495 4.08 29.65 -26.77
N LYS A 496 3.35 28.87 -27.59
CA LYS A 496 3.28 29.09 -29.05
C LYS A 496 2.77 30.50 -29.37
N GLY A 497 1.74 30.96 -28.65
CA GLY A 497 1.22 32.34 -28.78
C GLY A 497 2.24 33.41 -28.36
N LEU A 498 3.05 33.15 -27.34
CA LEU A 498 4.09 34.08 -26.87
C LEU A 498 5.30 34.18 -27.82
N LEU A 499 5.69 33.06 -28.43
CA LEU A 499 6.86 32.98 -29.30
C LEU A 499 6.59 33.57 -30.69
N GLY A 500 5.33 33.54 -31.15
CA GLY A 500 4.92 34.09 -32.43
C GLY A 500 5.43 33.33 -33.67
N GLY A 501 6.26 32.30 -33.49
CA GLY A 501 6.83 31.45 -34.53
C GLY A 501 7.25 30.09 -33.99
N SER A 502 7.14 29.03 -34.81
CA SER A 502 7.45 27.65 -34.44
C SER A 502 8.95 27.32 -34.43
N ASP A 503 9.77 28.24 -34.93
CA ASP A 503 11.24 28.18 -35.01
C ASP A 503 11.93 28.69 -33.73
N ARG A 504 11.23 29.51 -32.95
CA ARG A 504 11.75 30.18 -31.73
C ARG A 504 11.61 29.37 -30.44
N GLY A 505 11.00 28.19 -30.51
CA GLY A 505 10.80 27.31 -29.37
C GLY A 505 10.75 25.84 -29.77
N SER A 506 11.25 24.98 -28.90
CA SER A 506 11.15 23.53 -29.04
C SER A 506 10.38 22.97 -27.85
N PHE A 507 9.51 22.00 -28.09
CA PHE A 507 8.63 21.42 -27.08
C PHE A 507 8.99 19.96 -26.87
N GLU A 508 8.81 19.45 -25.64
CA GLU A 508 9.10 18.05 -25.27
C GLU A 508 10.54 17.62 -25.63
N VAL A 509 11.52 18.46 -25.28
CA VAL A 509 12.91 18.24 -25.64
C VAL A 509 13.51 17.15 -24.75
N ALA A 510 13.74 15.97 -25.32
CA ALA A 510 14.45 14.89 -24.66
C ALA A 510 15.96 15.21 -24.60
N THR A 511 16.50 15.28 -23.39
CA THR A 511 17.93 15.56 -23.15
C THR A 511 18.71 14.25 -23.00
N GLN A 512 20.01 14.30 -23.31
CA GLN A 512 20.96 13.22 -23.01
C GLN A 512 21.11 12.93 -21.50
N PHE A 513 20.48 13.75 -20.64
CA PHE A 513 20.51 13.63 -19.18
C PHE A 513 19.33 12.82 -18.62
N GLY A 514 18.51 12.20 -19.49
CA GLY A 514 17.34 11.41 -19.08
C GLY A 514 16.13 12.23 -18.65
N TRP A 515 16.17 13.56 -18.82
CA TRP A 515 15.06 14.48 -18.56
C TRP A 515 14.44 14.96 -19.87
N VAL A 516 13.13 15.20 -19.85
CA VAL A 516 12.39 15.83 -20.93
C VAL A 516 11.98 17.21 -20.47
N LEU A 517 12.38 18.25 -21.21
CA LEU A 517 11.99 19.63 -20.97
C LEU A 517 10.61 19.88 -21.59
N ASP A 518 9.71 20.59 -20.91
CA ASP A 518 8.40 20.91 -21.47
C ASP A 518 8.54 21.87 -22.67
N ALA A 519 9.42 22.86 -22.52
CA ALA A 519 9.83 23.72 -23.62
C ALA A 519 11.26 24.26 -23.43
N GLU A 520 11.89 24.58 -24.54
CA GLU A 520 13.19 25.22 -24.65
C GLU A 520 13.07 26.47 -25.51
N VAL A 521 13.70 27.57 -25.08
CA VAL A 521 13.75 28.84 -25.83
C VAL A 521 15.12 29.50 -25.67
N LEU A 522 15.52 30.31 -26.65
CA LEU A 522 16.71 31.16 -26.58
C LEU A 522 16.30 32.62 -26.49
N LEU A 523 16.93 33.36 -25.57
CA LEU A 523 16.80 34.80 -25.44
C LEU A 523 18.13 35.48 -25.79
N ASP A 524 18.06 36.56 -26.57
CA ASP A 524 19.19 37.45 -26.80
C ASP A 524 19.41 38.43 -25.63
N ALA A 525 20.35 39.36 -25.80
CA ALA A 525 20.67 40.39 -24.79
C ALA A 525 19.51 41.40 -24.58
N ASP A 526 18.65 41.57 -25.58
CA ASP A 526 17.52 42.51 -25.58
C ASP A 526 16.21 41.86 -25.11
N GLY A 527 16.26 40.55 -24.80
CA GLY A 527 15.11 39.77 -24.35
C GLY A 527 14.17 39.33 -25.48
N GLN A 528 14.64 39.31 -26.73
CA GLN A 528 13.91 38.75 -27.86
C GLN A 528 14.22 37.27 -28.05
N PHE A 529 13.25 36.54 -28.59
CA PHE A 529 13.37 35.10 -28.84
C PHE A 529 14.13 34.83 -30.14
N LEU A 530 15.17 34.01 -30.05
CA LEU A 530 16.00 33.60 -31.19
C LEU A 530 15.56 32.25 -31.77
N PRO A 531 15.75 32.01 -33.08
CA PRO A 531 15.50 30.71 -33.70
C PRO A 531 16.47 29.65 -33.15
N LEU A 532 15.95 28.52 -32.65
CA LEU A 532 16.75 27.52 -31.94
C LEU A 532 17.67 26.70 -32.85
N ARG A 533 17.25 26.46 -34.08
CA ARG A 533 17.89 25.50 -35.01
C ARG A 533 19.27 25.95 -35.48
N ASP A 534 19.57 27.24 -35.34
CA ASP A 534 20.82 27.82 -35.82
C ASP A 534 21.96 27.61 -34.81
N PHE A 535 21.64 27.41 -33.52
CA PHE A 535 22.60 27.41 -32.42
C PHE A 535 22.88 26.04 -31.82
N VAL A 536 24.14 25.78 -31.48
CA VAL A 536 24.60 24.50 -30.90
C VAL A 536 23.82 24.13 -29.63
N ALA A 537 23.22 22.94 -29.63
CA ALA A 537 22.44 22.36 -28.55
C ALA A 537 23.16 21.14 -27.93
N PRO A 538 24.08 21.33 -26.97
CA PRO A 538 24.94 20.26 -26.44
C PRO A 538 24.20 19.23 -25.58
N HIS A 539 22.97 19.53 -25.16
CA HIS A 539 22.10 18.65 -24.37
C HIS A 539 21.34 17.62 -25.22
N LEU A 540 21.34 17.76 -26.54
CA LEU A 540 20.73 16.79 -27.46
C LEU A 540 21.69 15.65 -27.76
N THR A 541 21.14 14.46 -27.97
CA THR A 541 21.93 13.27 -28.36
C THR A 541 22.42 13.35 -29.79
N VAL A 542 21.63 13.98 -30.66
CA VAL A 542 22.03 14.38 -32.02
C VAL A 542 22.36 15.87 -31.97
N PRO A 543 23.61 16.28 -32.22
CA PRO A 543 23.96 17.69 -32.26
C PRO A 543 23.08 18.44 -33.26
N SER A 544 22.52 19.57 -32.84
CA SER A 544 21.75 20.48 -33.69
C SER A 544 22.37 21.86 -33.62
N GLY A 545 22.35 22.60 -34.74
CA GLY A 545 22.93 23.93 -34.90
C GLY A 545 24.40 23.93 -35.29
N SER A 546 24.81 24.97 -36.02
CA SER A 546 26.18 25.17 -36.52
C SER A 546 26.86 26.38 -35.87
N GLN A 547 26.09 27.29 -35.27
CA GLN A 547 26.61 28.53 -34.70
C GLN A 547 26.74 28.45 -33.17
N PRO A 548 27.80 29.03 -32.57
CA PRO A 548 27.88 29.16 -31.12
C PRO A 548 26.79 30.13 -30.61
N LEU A 549 26.38 29.98 -29.35
CA LEU A 549 25.43 30.92 -28.75
C LEU A 549 25.98 32.37 -28.82
N PRO A 550 25.15 33.36 -29.18
CA PRO A 550 25.59 34.75 -29.18
C PRO A 550 26.04 35.19 -27.78
N PRO A 551 27.00 36.13 -27.69
CA PRO A 551 27.44 36.62 -26.39
C PRO A 551 26.26 37.23 -25.62
N ARG A 552 26.13 36.83 -24.35
CA ARG A 552 25.03 37.20 -23.43
C ARG A 552 23.66 36.58 -23.74
N ALA A 553 23.51 35.78 -24.80
CA ALA A 553 22.30 35.01 -25.01
C ALA A 553 22.12 33.94 -23.91
N LYS A 554 20.87 33.68 -23.55
CA LYS A 554 20.50 32.74 -22.48
C LYS A 554 19.57 31.67 -23.02
N ARG A 555 19.87 30.41 -22.69
CA ARG A 555 19.02 29.26 -23.02
C ARG A 555 18.13 28.95 -21.84
N LEU A 556 16.82 29.01 -22.05
CA LEU A 556 15.82 28.82 -21.01
C LEU A 556 15.15 27.46 -21.16
N ALA A 557 14.91 26.80 -20.05
CA ALA A 557 14.15 25.56 -19.96
C ALA A 557 12.89 25.78 -19.12
N PHE A 558 11.72 25.55 -19.72
CA PHE A 558 10.46 25.53 -18.99
C PHE A 558 10.25 24.15 -18.38
N LEU A 559 10.03 24.13 -17.06
CA LEU A 559 9.72 22.93 -16.31
C LEU A 559 8.35 23.06 -15.66
N ARG A 560 7.45 22.18 -16.05
CA ARG A 560 6.08 22.13 -15.57
C ARG A 560 5.95 21.17 -14.40
N TRP A 561 5.44 21.68 -13.29
CA TRP A 561 5.27 20.89 -12.08
C TRP A 561 3.79 20.62 -11.80
N GLU A 562 3.34 19.40 -12.07
CA GLU A 562 1.97 18.96 -11.77
C GLU A 562 1.77 18.65 -10.28
N PHE A 563 0.50 18.54 -9.85
CA PHE A 563 0.13 18.14 -8.49
C PHE A 563 0.88 16.89 -7.98
N PRO A 564 1.05 15.80 -8.76
CA PRO A 564 1.79 14.62 -8.30
C PRO A 564 3.29 14.87 -8.04
N ASN A 565 3.85 16.01 -8.45
CA ASN A 565 5.27 16.33 -8.30
C ASN A 565 5.61 16.92 -6.94
N PHE A 566 4.59 17.27 -6.15
CA PHE A 566 4.73 17.90 -4.84
C PHE A 566 4.38 16.94 -3.70
N ASN A 567 4.83 17.29 -2.50
CA ASN A 567 4.32 16.72 -1.26
C ASN A 567 2.83 17.06 -1.08
N SER A 568 2.04 16.19 -0.45
CA SER A 568 0.57 16.35 -0.40
C SER A 568 0.06 17.54 0.41
N ARG A 569 0.90 18.17 1.23
CA ARG A 569 0.55 19.33 2.08
C ARG A 569 1.41 20.57 1.82
N SER A 570 2.50 20.45 1.08
CA SER A 570 3.44 21.55 0.88
C SER A 570 3.64 21.82 -0.60
N LYS A 571 4.08 23.04 -0.92
CA LYS A 571 4.48 23.45 -2.27
C LYS A 571 5.91 23.00 -2.59
N GLU A 572 6.46 22.05 -1.84
CA GLU A 572 7.81 21.52 -2.01
C GLU A 572 7.80 20.35 -2.98
N LEU A 573 8.75 20.35 -3.90
CA LEU A 573 8.94 19.29 -4.87
C LEU A 573 9.48 18.02 -4.20
N LEU A 574 9.02 16.87 -4.70
CA LEU A 574 9.60 15.57 -4.35
C LEU A 574 11.04 15.49 -4.89
N GLY A 575 11.89 14.67 -4.26
CA GLY A 575 13.33 14.73 -4.52
C GLY A 575 13.74 14.39 -5.95
N ARG A 576 12.97 13.54 -6.65
CA ARG A 576 13.17 13.32 -8.10
C ARG A 576 13.16 14.63 -8.89
N PHE A 577 12.20 15.50 -8.61
CA PHE A 577 11.98 16.74 -9.37
C PHE A 577 12.93 17.85 -8.91
N VAL A 578 13.34 17.84 -7.64
CA VAL A 578 14.44 18.68 -7.15
C VAL A 578 15.74 18.33 -7.88
N MET A 579 16.04 17.04 -8.02
CA MET A 579 17.19 16.58 -8.78
C MET A 579 17.09 16.92 -10.28
N ALA A 580 15.91 16.76 -10.88
CA ALA A 580 15.67 17.17 -12.27
C ALA A 580 16.00 18.66 -12.49
N ARG A 581 15.45 19.52 -11.64
CA ARG A 581 15.72 20.97 -11.66
C ARG A 581 17.21 21.28 -11.53
N ARG A 582 17.91 20.59 -10.61
CA ARG A 582 19.34 20.77 -10.39
C ARG A 582 20.19 20.33 -11.58
N HIS A 583 19.89 19.18 -12.18
CA HIS A 583 20.59 18.72 -13.39
C HIS A 583 20.36 19.68 -14.57
N VAL A 584 19.15 20.20 -14.76
CA VAL A 584 18.87 21.17 -15.84
C VAL A 584 19.64 22.47 -15.62
N LEU A 585 19.71 22.98 -14.39
CA LEU A 585 20.54 24.14 -14.05
C LEU A 585 22.03 23.87 -14.30
N ALA A 586 22.54 22.71 -13.86
CA ALA A 586 23.94 22.33 -14.03
C ALA A 586 24.32 22.10 -15.50
N ALA A 587 23.36 21.77 -16.36
CA ALA A 587 23.55 21.70 -17.81
C ALA A 587 23.62 23.08 -18.50
N GLY A 588 23.54 24.18 -17.75
CA GLY A 588 23.69 25.55 -18.26
C GLY A 588 22.38 26.21 -18.69
N PHE A 589 21.23 25.63 -18.37
CA PHE A 589 19.93 26.25 -18.63
C PHE A 589 19.55 27.21 -17.53
N LEU A 590 18.86 28.28 -17.93
CA LEU A 590 18.08 29.09 -17.03
C LEU A 590 16.68 28.47 -16.86
N VAL A 591 16.37 27.98 -15.67
CA VAL A 591 15.11 27.26 -15.42
C VAL A 591 13.96 28.21 -15.14
N VAL A 592 12.84 27.98 -15.83
CA VAL A 592 11.56 28.65 -15.59
C VAL A 592 10.57 27.64 -15.02
N ASP A 593 10.34 27.71 -13.70
CA ASP A 593 9.41 26.83 -12.99
C ASP A 593 7.95 27.28 -13.16
N VAL A 594 7.10 26.37 -13.67
CA VAL A 594 5.66 26.57 -13.86
C VAL A 594 4.88 25.58 -12.98
N PRO A 595 4.60 25.91 -11.70
CA PRO A 595 3.86 25.04 -10.80
C PRO A 595 2.35 25.07 -11.05
N TYR A 596 1.69 23.92 -10.86
CA TYR A 596 0.25 23.76 -11.10
C TYR A 596 -0.61 24.73 -10.28
N TYR A 597 -0.22 25.03 -9.02
CA TYR A 597 -1.01 25.84 -8.12
C TYR A 597 -1.03 27.32 -8.52
N GLU A 598 0.02 27.84 -9.17
CA GLU A 598 0.02 29.19 -9.73
C GLU A 598 -0.72 29.19 -11.06
N TRP A 599 -0.49 28.18 -11.91
CA TRP A 599 -1.12 28.10 -13.22
C TRP A 599 -2.64 27.95 -13.13
N SER A 600 -3.15 27.15 -12.19
CA SER A 600 -4.59 26.91 -12.02
C SER A 600 -5.37 28.14 -11.58
N GLU A 601 -4.70 29.15 -11.01
CA GLU A 601 -5.34 30.40 -10.60
C GLU A 601 -5.56 31.36 -11.79
N LEU A 602 -4.88 31.12 -12.92
CA LEU A 602 -4.93 31.97 -14.11
C LEU A 602 -6.13 31.58 -14.99
N LYS A 603 -7.08 32.50 -15.16
CA LYS A 603 -8.36 32.21 -15.85
C LYS A 603 -8.34 32.52 -17.34
N SER A 604 -7.50 33.45 -17.79
CA SER A 604 -7.44 33.88 -19.19
C SER A 604 -6.08 33.62 -19.84
N GLU A 605 -6.08 33.43 -21.16
CA GLU A 605 -4.85 33.24 -21.93
C GLU A 605 -3.92 34.45 -21.85
N TRP A 606 -4.47 35.66 -21.75
CA TRP A 606 -3.67 36.86 -21.53
C TRP A 606 -2.94 36.83 -20.17
N GLN A 607 -3.62 36.41 -19.10
CA GLN A 607 -3.00 36.28 -17.77
C GLN A 607 -1.90 35.22 -17.78
N LYS A 608 -2.14 34.06 -18.41
CA LYS A 608 -1.14 33.01 -18.59
C LYS A 608 0.08 33.52 -19.37
N GLY A 609 -0.15 34.25 -20.46
CA GLY A 609 0.91 34.87 -21.24
C GLY A 609 1.74 35.89 -20.44
N ALA A 610 1.08 36.78 -19.69
CA ALA A 610 1.73 37.76 -18.83
C ALA A 610 2.54 37.08 -17.70
N TYR A 611 1.98 36.04 -17.09
CA TYR A 611 2.64 35.24 -16.06
C TYR A 611 3.93 34.58 -16.58
N LEU A 612 3.90 33.97 -17.76
CA LEU A 612 5.12 33.36 -18.34
C LEU A 612 6.18 34.42 -18.66
N LYS A 613 5.78 35.59 -19.18
CA LYS A 613 6.71 36.72 -19.39
C LYS A 613 7.34 37.19 -18.09
N ASP A 614 6.55 37.30 -17.02
CA ASP A 614 7.05 37.66 -15.68
C ASP A 614 8.02 36.60 -15.13
N LYS A 615 7.69 35.31 -15.27
CA LYS A 615 8.56 34.20 -14.87
C LYS A 615 9.90 34.19 -15.62
N VAL A 616 9.87 34.43 -16.93
CA VAL A 616 11.08 34.58 -17.76
C VAL A 616 11.93 35.75 -17.27
N ARG A 617 11.32 36.93 -17.06
CA ARG A 617 12.04 38.12 -16.55
C ARG A 617 12.65 37.87 -15.19
N LYS A 618 11.92 37.23 -14.27
CA LYS A 618 12.42 36.86 -12.94
C LYS A 618 13.61 35.92 -13.03
N ALA A 619 13.53 34.88 -13.85
CA ALA A 619 14.64 33.96 -14.03
C ALA A 619 15.88 34.70 -14.55
N VAL A 620 15.73 35.57 -15.56
CA VAL A 620 16.85 36.34 -16.12
C VAL A 620 17.44 37.30 -15.08
N ALA A 621 16.60 37.96 -14.29
CA ALA A 621 17.03 38.87 -13.24
C ALA A 621 17.76 38.15 -12.09
N GLU A 622 17.31 36.97 -11.67
CA GLU A 622 17.97 36.15 -10.64
C GLU A 622 19.36 35.71 -11.08
N GLU A 623 19.56 35.45 -12.37
CA GLU A 623 20.87 35.07 -12.91
C GLU A 623 21.82 36.27 -13.02
N LEU A 624 21.31 37.46 -13.36
CA LEU A 624 22.11 38.69 -13.35
C LEU A 624 22.52 39.13 -11.94
N ALA A 625 21.83 38.64 -10.90
CA ALA A 625 22.11 38.96 -9.51
C ALA A 625 23.10 37.99 -8.82
N LYS A 626 23.43 36.87 -9.46
CA LYS A 626 24.49 35.95 -9.02
C LYS A 626 25.83 36.37 -9.60
#